data_AF-A0A812TNH5-F1
#
_entry.id   AF-A0A812TNH5-F1
#
_cell.length_a   1.000
_cell.length_b   1.000
_cell.length_c   1.000
_cell.angle_alpha   90.00
_cell.angle_beta   90.00
_cell.angle_gamma   90.00
#
_symmetry.space_group_name_H-M   'P 1'
#
loop_
_entity.id
_entity.type
_entity.pdbx_description
1 polymer ?
#
loop_
_entity_poly.entity_id
_entity_poly.type
_entity_poly.pdbx_seq_one_letter_code
_entity_poly.pdbx_strand_id
1 'polypeptide(L)'
;MEQASPRKGKKRRVSALEMTAGMSLDASKPKQTVHTFLCRRSDSGHIKKGVDYSYASQENDKGIVSMLTVPLFNDRSYTGDSFPTQQQAERSAAESFLADLDVVAAAKTLPPPRWLLQRHARETTSQLAKGVKHHRREGGEPTRFKVICDQKASALYRQYR
;
A
#
# COMPACT_ATOMS: atom_id res chain seq x y z
N MET A 1 -39.01 10.98 -33.54
CA MET A 1 -39.33 10.78 -32.12
C MET A 1 -38.18 10.03 -31.46
N GLU A 2 -37.92 10.42 -30.23
CA GLU A 2 -36.74 10.22 -29.37
C GLU A 2 -36.24 8.77 -29.25
N GLN A 3 -34.93 8.54 -29.44
CA GLN A 3 -34.26 7.32 -29.00
C GLN A 3 -33.66 7.53 -27.61
N ALA A 4 -34.12 6.74 -26.63
CA ALA A 4 -33.64 6.79 -25.26
C ALA A 4 -32.27 6.09 -25.11
N SER A 5 -31.29 6.85 -24.61
CA SER A 5 -29.91 6.42 -24.36
C SER A 5 -29.78 5.62 -23.05
N PRO A 6 -28.96 4.54 -22.98
CA PRO A 6 -28.87 3.70 -21.79
C PRO A 6 -28.04 4.35 -20.68
N ARG A 7 -28.61 4.36 -19.47
CA ARG A 7 -28.03 4.93 -18.23
C ARG A 7 -26.70 4.24 -17.85
N LYS A 8 -25.58 4.86 -18.19
CA LYS A 8 -24.23 4.51 -17.70
C LYS A 8 -24.04 5.05 -16.29
N GLY A 9 -24.19 4.23 -15.24
CA GLY A 9 -23.97 4.75 -13.89
C GLY A 9 -23.90 3.70 -12.78
N LYS A 10 -22.78 2.97 -12.67
CA LYS A 10 -22.15 2.49 -11.40
C LYS A 10 -21.07 1.44 -11.63
N LYS A 11 -21.13 0.63 -12.70
CA LYS A 11 -20.22 -0.50 -12.93
C LYS A 11 -18.75 -0.14 -13.24
N ARG A 12 -18.42 1.10 -13.63
CA ARG A 12 -17.05 1.50 -14.05
C ARG A 12 -16.06 1.79 -12.90
N ARG A 13 -16.52 1.88 -11.64
CA ARG A 13 -15.66 2.35 -10.53
C ARG A 13 -15.05 1.21 -9.70
N VAL A 14 -15.79 0.12 -9.51
CA VAL A 14 -15.26 -1.10 -8.84
C VAL A 14 -14.11 -1.68 -9.66
N SER A 15 -14.26 -1.69 -11.00
CA SER A 15 -13.22 -2.15 -11.92
C SER A 15 -11.90 -1.37 -11.81
N ALA A 16 -11.91 -0.10 -11.39
CA ALA A 16 -10.68 0.68 -11.25
C ALA A 16 -9.89 0.35 -9.97
N LEU A 17 -10.59 -0.05 -8.89
CA LEU A 17 -9.95 -0.52 -7.67
C LEU A 17 -9.40 -1.94 -7.85
N GLU A 18 -10.16 -2.82 -8.50
CA GLU A 18 -9.71 -4.17 -8.83
C GLU A 18 -8.50 -4.17 -9.78
N MET A 19 -8.47 -3.27 -10.76
CA MET A 19 -7.31 -3.09 -11.65
C MET A 19 -6.03 -2.58 -10.95
N THR A 20 -6.13 -2.11 -9.71
CA THR A 20 -4.97 -1.61 -8.93
C THR A 20 -4.61 -2.52 -7.75
N ALA A 21 -5.29 -3.67 -7.64
CA ALA A 21 -4.84 -4.75 -6.77
C ALA A 21 -3.51 -5.32 -7.28
N GLY A 22 -2.68 -5.79 -6.36
CA GLY A 22 -1.34 -6.26 -6.64
C GLY A 22 -0.29 -5.13 -6.72
N MET A 23 0.98 -5.52 -6.74
CA MET A 23 2.13 -4.63 -6.82
C MET A 23 3.22 -5.23 -7.71
N SER A 24 3.77 -4.45 -8.64
CA SER A 24 4.99 -4.84 -9.35
C SER A 24 6.19 -4.70 -8.43
N LEU A 25 7.05 -5.72 -8.41
CA LEU A 25 8.28 -5.72 -7.63
C LEU A 25 9.51 -5.35 -8.48
N ASP A 26 9.38 -5.30 -9.80
CA ASP A 26 10.41 -4.83 -10.73
C ASP A 26 10.62 -3.32 -10.55
N ALA A 27 11.61 -2.95 -9.75
CA ALA A 27 11.81 -1.57 -9.38
C ALA A 27 13.28 -1.17 -9.44
N SER A 28 13.52 -0.02 -10.06
CA SER A 28 14.81 0.67 -10.04
C SER A 28 15.23 1.13 -8.63
N LYS A 29 14.32 1.11 -7.65
CA LYS A 29 14.55 1.52 -6.26
C LYS A 29 14.10 0.44 -5.26
N PRO A 30 14.85 -0.66 -5.11
CA PRO A 30 14.46 -1.83 -4.31
C PRO A 30 14.03 -1.49 -2.87
N LYS A 31 14.80 -0.65 -2.17
CA LYS A 31 14.51 -0.26 -0.78
C LYS A 31 13.15 0.46 -0.62
N GLN A 32 12.78 1.29 -1.60
CA GLN A 32 11.50 1.99 -1.59
C GLN A 32 10.34 1.03 -1.90
N THR A 33 10.59 0.07 -2.78
CA THR A 33 9.64 -1.01 -3.11
C THR A 33 9.36 -1.90 -1.92
N VAL A 34 10.39 -2.32 -1.17
CA VAL A 34 10.23 -3.04 0.11
C VAL A 34 9.34 -2.26 1.06
N HIS A 35 9.64 -0.97 1.29
CA HIS A 35 8.83 -0.14 2.17
C HIS A 35 7.36 -0.04 1.70
N THR A 36 7.14 0.13 0.39
CA THR A 36 5.79 0.24 -0.18
C THR A 36 5.03 -1.07 -0.08
N PHE A 37 5.69 -2.21 -0.35
CA PHE A 37 5.14 -3.54 -0.21
C PHE A 37 4.68 -3.78 1.22
N LEU A 38 5.57 -3.55 2.19
CA LEU A 38 5.25 -3.76 3.59
C LEU A 38 4.14 -2.82 4.06
N CYS A 39 4.09 -1.56 3.57
CA CYS A 39 3.04 -0.61 3.91
C CYS A 39 1.68 -1.10 3.43
N ARG A 40 1.63 -1.73 2.25
CA ARG A 40 0.40 -2.30 1.71
C ARG A 40 0.04 -3.63 2.40
N ARG A 41 1.03 -4.38 2.87
CA ARG A 41 0.80 -5.65 3.57
C ARG A 41 0.30 -5.46 5.00
N SER A 42 0.76 -4.41 5.70
CA SER A 42 0.41 -4.14 7.09
C SER A 42 -1.03 -3.65 7.24
N ASP A 43 -1.67 -4.00 8.36
CA ASP A 43 -3.02 -3.57 8.70
C ASP A 43 -3.09 -2.09 9.08
N SER A 44 -2.03 -1.59 9.70
CA SER A 44 -1.92 -0.20 10.11
C SER A 44 -1.73 0.73 8.91
N GLY A 45 -1.26 0.21 7.76
CA GLY A 45 -0.80 0.99 6.61
C GLY A 45 0.38 1.92 6.92
N HIS A 46 0.97 1.76 8.10
CA HIS A 46 2.06 2.58 8.62
C HIS A 46 3.08 1.65 9.25
N ILE A 47 4.27 1.66 8.66
CA ILE A 47 5.41 0.90 9.14
C ILE A 47 6.61 1.81 9.19
N LYS A 48 7.46 1.55 10.17
CA LYS A 48 8.61 2.35 10.54
C LYS A 48 9.87 1.53 10.33
N LYS A 49 10.78 2.05 9.50
CA LYS A 49 12.13 1.52 9.39
C LYS A 49 12.80 1.57 10.78
N GLY A 50 13.51 0.52 11.16
CA GLY A 50 14.14 0.34 12.46
C GLY A 50 13.25 -0.31 13.52
N VAL A 51 11.93 -0.42 13.28
CA VAL A 51 10.99 -1.07 14.20
C VAL A 51 10.32 -2.25 13.49
N ASP A 52 9.63 -2.00 12.38
CA ASP A 52 8.86 -3.01 11.65
C ASP A 52 9.69 -3.75 10.59
N TYR A 53 10.84 -3.18 10.22
CA TYR A 53 11.87 -3.80 9.40
C TYR A 53 13.18 -3.02 9.56
N SER A 54 14.32 -3.69 9.49
CA SER A 54 15.62 -3.06 9.69
C SER A 54 16.68 -3.62 8.75
N TYR A 55 17.75 -2.85 8.54
CA TYR A 55 18.95 -3.31 7.86
C TYR A 55 20.07 -3.34 8.88
N ALA A 56 20.81 -4.44 8.93
CA ALA A 56 22.05 -4.56 9.66
C ALA A 56 23.16 -4.82 8.64
N SER A 57 24.26 -4.07 8.71
CA SER A 57 25.38 -4.22 7.79
C SER A 57 26.65 -4.59 8.55
N GLN A 58 27.45 -5.47 7.96
CA GLN A 58 28.72 -5.92 8.49
C GLN A 58 29.77 -5.86 7.38
N GLU A 59 30.97 -5.43 7.73
CA GLU A 59 32.13 -5.45 6.84
C GLU A 59 32.84 -6.81 6.92
N ASN A 60 33.27 -7.31 5.78
CA ASN A 60 34.07 -8.51 5.61
C ASN A 60 35.22 -8.26 4.62
N ASP A 61 36.06 -9.27 4.39
CA ASP A 61 37.22 -9.18 3.50
C ASP A 61 36.89 -8.80 2.04
N LYS A 62 35.62 -8.95 1.63
CA LYS A 62 35.11 -8.68 0.27
C LYS A 62 34.27 -7.40 0.19
N GLY A 63 34.15 -6.62 1.27
CA GLY A 63 33.34 -5.41 1.35
C GLY A 63 32.23 -5.48 2.40
N ILE A 64 31.15 -4.75 2.17
CA ILE A 64 30.03 -4.62 3.09
C ILE A 64 28.91 -5.55 2.65
N VAL A 65 28.44 -6.39 3.57
CA VAL A 65 27.23 -7.22 3.41
C VAL A 65 26.13 -6.61 4.26
N SER A 66 24.90 -6.60 3.74
CA SER A 66 23.73 -6.13 4.48
C SER A 66 22.68 -7.22 4.58
N MET A 67 21.99 -7.26 5.72
CA MET A 67 20.89 -8.15 6.01
C MET A 67 19.65 -7.33 6.32
N LEU A 68 18.56 -7.61 5.62
CA LEU A 68 17.24 -7.03 5.84
C LEU A 68 16.41 -7.98 6.70
N THR A 69 15.96 -7.54 7.87
CA THR A 69 15.06 -8.30 8.75
C THR A 69 13.64 -7.76 8.63
N VAL A 70 12.66 -8.65 8.40
CA VAL A 70 11.24 -8.28 8.22
C VAL A 70 10.34 -9.15 9.12
N PRO A 71 10.12 -8.73 10.38
CA PRO A 71 9.25 -9.45 11.32
C PRO A 71 7.82 -9.71 10.79
N LEU A 72 7.27 -8.73 10.06
CA LEU A 72 5.96 -8.83 9.41
C LEU A 72 5.86 -9.93 8.34
N PHE A 73 6.97 -10.56 7.97
CA PHE A 73 7.04 -11.61 6.98
C PHE A 73 7.70 -12.87 7.57
N ASN A 74 7.06 -13.42 8.62
CA ASN A 74 7.48 -14.64 9.32
C ASN A 74 8.89 -14.55 9.94
N ASP A 75 9.27 -13.37 10.47
CA ASP A 75 10.60 -13.13 11.04
C ASP A 75 11.77 -13.52 10.12
N ARG A 76 11.55 -13.49 8.81
CA ARG A 76 12.59 -13.82 7.83
C ARG A 76 13.60 -12.70 7.71
N SER A 77 14.84 -13.11 7.48
CA SER A 77 15.96 -12.25 7.13
C SER A 77 16.44 -12.53 5.71
N TYR A 78 16.90 -11.49 5.04
CA TYR A 78 17.30 -11.51 3.64
C TYR A 78 18.68 -10.88 3.51
N THR A 79 19.66 -11.69 3.17
CA THR A 79 21.06 -11.24 3.03
C THR A 79 21.33 -10.87 1.57
N GLY A 80 21.96 -9.71 1.38
CA GLY A 80 22.46 -9.29 0.08
C GLY A 80 23.89 -9.74 -0.19
N ASP A 81 24.37 -9.47 -1.39
CA ASP A 81 25.76 -9.68 -1.77
C ASP A 81 26.69 -8.62 -1.14
N SER A 82 28.00 -8.88 -1.20
CA SER A 82 29.03 -7.97 -0.72
C SER A 82 29.28 -6.85 -1.71
N PHE A 83 29.27 -5.59 -1.24
CA PHE A 83 29.54 -4.42 -2.07
C PHE A 83 30.50 -3.43 -1.39
N PRO A 84 31.17 -2.55 -2.16
CA PRO A 84 32.06 -1.54 -1.59
C PRO A 84 31.37 -0.50 -0.69
N THR A 85 30.05 -0.36 -0.81
CA THR A 85 29.28 0.65 -0.04
C THR A 85 28.08 0.02 0.65
N GLN A 86 27.78 0.50 1.87
CA GLN A 86 26.60 0.09 2.61
C GLN A 86 25.30 0.29 1.81
N GLN A 87 25.21 1.36 1.02
CA GLN A 87 24.02 1.65 0.24
C GLN A 87 23.74 0.57 -0.82
N GLN A 88 24.79 0.07 -1.48
CA GLN A 88 24.69 -1.01 -2.46
C GLN A 88 24.40 -2.36 -1.79
N ALA A 89 25.03 -2.64 -0.64
CA ALA A 89 24.75 -3.82 0.15
C ALA A 89 23.28 -3.88 0.61
N GLU A 90 22.75 -2.78 1.16
CA GLU A 90 21.34 -2.66 1.54
C GLU A 90 20.40 -2.81 0.32
N ARG A 91 20.81 -2.31 -0.84
CA ARG A 91 20.04 -2.45 -2.08
C ARG A 91 19.95 -3.93 -2.48
N SER A 92 21.05 -4.66 -2.45
CA SER A 92 21.08 -6.09 -2.79
C SER A 92 20.26 -6.92 -1.80
N ALA A 93 20.34 -6.63 -0.49
CA ALA A 93 19.47 -7.29 0.50
C ALA A 93 17.97 -7.06 0.22
N ALA A 94 17.61 -5.85 -0.23
CA ALA A 94 16.26 -5.54 -0.65
C ALA A 94 15.87 -6.29 -1.95
N GLU A 95 16.79 -6.47 -2.89
CA GLU A 95 16.57 -7.26 -4.10
C GLU A 95 16.34 -8.75 -3.76
N SER A 96 17.12 -9.32 -2.82
CA SER A 96 16.89 -10.67 -2.30
C SER A 96 15.49 -10.85 -1.71
N PHE A 97 15.00 -9.88 -0.95
CA PHE A 97 13.62 -9.89 -0.44
C PHE A 97 12.59 -9.87 -1.57
N LEU A 98 12.76 -9.01 -2.57
CA LEU A 98 11.80 -8.86 -3.67
C LEU A 98 11.78 -10.07 -4.62
N ALA A 99 12.86 -10.85 -4.66
CA ALA A 99 12.98 -12.07 -5.44
C ALA A 99 12.40 -13.32 -4.74
N ASP A 100 12.13 -13.26 -3.43
CA ASP A 100 11.53 -14.38 -2.69
C ASP A 100 10.13 -14.73 -3.26
N LEU A 101 9.92 -16.02 -3.56
CA LEU A 101 8.69 -16.50 -4.18
C LEU A 101 7.45 -16.23 -3.35
N ASP A 102 7.55 -16.28 -2.02
CA ASP A 102 6.45 -15.97 -1.10
C ASP A 102 6.15 -14.47 -1.15
N VAL A 103 7.17 -13.62 -1.26
CA VAL A 103 7.00 -12.17 -1.41
C VAL A 103 6.36 -11.85 -2.76
N VAL A 104 6.81 -12.47 -3.84
CA VAL A 104 6.22 -12.35 -5.18
C VAL A 104 4.77 -12.81 -5.19
N ALA A 105 4.44 -13.92 -4.53
CA ALA A 105 3.07 -14.41 -4.40
C ALA A 105 2.20 -13.43 -3.61
N ALA A 106 2.68 -12.96 -2.46
CA ALA A 106 1.98 -11.99 -1.63
C ALA A 106 1.77 -10.65 -2.36
N ALA A 107 2.71 -10.23 -3.20
CA ALA A 107 2.64 -8.99 -3.96
C ALA A 107 1.46 -8.98 -4.94
N LYS A 108 1.07 -10.14 -5.49
CA LYS A 108 -0.07 -10.27 -6.43
C LYS A 108 -1.42 -10.05 -5.73
N THR A 109 -1.51 -10.35 -4.44
CA THR A 109 -2.75 -10.24 -3.67
C THR A 109 -2.79 -8.98 -2.80
N LEU A 110 -1.86 -8.03 -2.99
CA LEU A 110 -1.85 -6.82 -2.19
C LEU A 110 -3.09 -5.96 -2.46
N PRO A 111 -3.74 -5.42 -1.41
CA PRO A 111 -4.87 -4.51 -1.58
C PRO A 111 -4.42 -3.24 -2.30
N PRO A 112 -5.31 -2.53 -3.02
CA PRO A 112 -4.98 -1.27 -3.68
C PRO A 112 -4.33 -0.26 -2.74
N PRO A 113 -3.52 0.69 -3.25
CA PRO A 113 -2.88 1.71 -2.43
C PRO A 113 -3.89 2.46 -1.54
N ARG A 114 -3.56 2.64 -0.25
CA ARG A 114 -4.49 3.19 0.73
C ARG A 114 -5.01 4.59 0.37
N TRP A 115 -4.18 5.43 -0.25
CA TRP A 115 -4.59 6.76 -0.72
C TRP A 115 -5.73 6.68 -1.75
N LEU A 116 -5.73 5.64 -2.60
CA LEU A 116 -6.76 5.42 -3.61
C LEU A 116 -8.07 5.00 -2.96
N LEU A 117 -7.99 4.14 -1.95
CA LEU A 117 -9.13 3.72 -1.13
C LEU A 117 -9.71 4.89 -0.32
N GLN A 118 -8.85 5.74 0.26
CA GLN A 118 -9.28 6.98 0.93
C GLN A 118 -9.95 7.95 -0.05
N ARG A 119 -9.41 8.11 -1.26
CA ARG A 119 -10.03 8.93 -2.31
C ARG A 119 -11.42 8.39 -2.67
N HIS A 120 -11.54 7.09 -2.88
CA HIS A 120 -12.82 6.45 -3.17
C HIS A 120 -13.84 6.59 -2.02
N ALA A 121 -13.40 6.44 -0.77
CA ALA A 121 -14.24 6.62 0.42
C ALA A 121 -14.75 8.07 0.56
N ARG A 122 -13.90 9.06 0.26
CA ARG A 122 -14.27 10.49 0.26
C ARG A 122 -15.28 10.80 -0.84
N GLU A 123 -15.04 10.31 -2.06
CA GLU A 123 -15.92 10.52 -3.21
C GLU A 123 -17.31 9.91 -2.97
N THR A 124 -17.39 8.69 -2.45
CA THR A 124 -18.67 8.03 -2.12
C THR A 124 -19.41 8.75 -0.99
N THR A 125 -18.70 9.21 0.05
CA THR A 125 -19.31 9.94 1.16
C THR A 125 -19.79 11.34 0.76
N SER A 126 -19.05 12.03 -0.11
CA SER A 126 -19.49 13.31 -0.69
C SER A 126 -20.71 13.16 -1.59
N GLN A 127 -20.81 12.08 -2.38
CA GLN A 127 -22.00 11.79 -3.20
C GLN A 127 -23.24 11.51 -2.34
N LEU A 128 -23.09 10.76 -1.24
CA LEU A 128 -24.17 10.55 -0.27
C LEU A 128 -24.61 11.88 0.36
N ALA A 129 -23.67 12.74 0.73
CA ALA A 129 -23.99 14.06 1.29
C ALA A 129 -24.69 15.00 0.29
N LYS A 130 -24.35 14.93 -1.01
CA LYS A 130 -25.02 15.72 -2.08
C LYS A 130 -26.42 15.20 -2.43
N GLY A 131 -26.72 13.93 -2.13
CA GLY A 131 -28.09 13.38 -2.18
C GLY A 131 -28.98 13.89 -1.03
N VAL A 132 -28.40 14.44 0.03
CA VAL A 132 -29.09 15.14 1.11
C VAL A 132 -29.10 16.64 0.81
N LYS A 133 -29.84 17.05 -0.23
CA LYS A 133 -30.26 18.44 -0.34
C LYS A 133 -31.47 18.64 0.59
N HIS A 134 -31.31 19.55 1.55
CA HIS A 134 -32.27 20.11 2.51
C HIS A 134 -32.05 19.77 3.98
N HIS A 135 -30.91 20.19 4.54
CA HIS A 135 -30.90 21.02 5.76
C HIS A 135 -29.47 21.48 6.03
N ARG A 136 -29.15 22.67 5.51
CA ARG A 136 -27.97 23.42 5.91
C ARG A 136 -28.24 23.92 7.32
N ARG A 137 -27.73 23.24 8.34
CA ARG A 137 -27.51 23.86 9.66
C ARG A 137 -26.01 23.95 9.89
N GLU A 138 -25.63 25.16 10.25
CA GLU A 138 -24.28 25.63 10.52
C GLU A 138 -23.67 24.85 11.69
N GLY A 139 -22.35 24.59 11.63
CA GLY A 139 -21.57 24.17 12.81
C GLY A 139 -21.06 22.73 12.90
N GLY A 140 -21.11 21.90 11.84
CA GLY A 140 -20.64 20.51 11.91
C GLY A 140 -19.13 20.34 11.64
N GLU A 141 -18.37 19.98 12.66
CA GLU A 141 -16.90 19.92 12.64
C GLU A 141 -16.28 19.10 11.47
N PRO A 142 -15.18 19.59 10.84
CA PRO A 142 -14.39 18.85 9.84
C PRO A 142 -13.92 17.46 10.31
N THR A 143 -13.80 17.28 11.63
CA THR A 143 -13.31 16.08 12.31
C THR A 143 -14.20 14.87 12.03
N ARG A 144 -15.53 15.01 12.07
CA ARG A 144 -16.46 13.87 11.96
C ARG A 144 -16.51 13.28 10.56
N PHE A 145 -16.45 14.14 9.52
CA PHE A 145 -16.43 13.68 8.13
C PHE A 145 -15.15 12.91 7.78
N LYS A 146 -14.00 13.39 8.28
CA LYS A 146 -12.71 12.71 8.11
C LYS A 146 -12.73 11.32 8.76
N VAL A 147 -13.21 11.22 10.02
CA VAL A 147 -13.33 9.94 10.73
C VAL A 147 -14.20 8.94 9.97
N ILE A 148 -15.34 9.36 9.43
CA ILE A 148 -16.22 8.47 8.63
C ILE A 148 -15.52 7.99 7.36
N CYS A 149 -14.77 8.86 6.67
CA CYS A 149 -14.03 8.47 5.47
C CYS A 149 -12.91 7.46 5.79
N ASP A 150 -12.18 7.68 6.89
CA ASP A 150 -11.10 6.78 7.32
C ASP A 150 -11.64 5.42 7.77
N GLN A 151 -12.78 5.38 8.46
CA GLN A 151 -13.48 4.14 8.82
C GLN A 151 -13.94 3.36 7.58
N LYS A 152 -14.55 4.04 6.59
CA LYS A 152 -14.96 3.40 5.33
C LYS A 152 -13.77 2.91 4.51
N ALA A 153 -12.69 3.68 4.43
CA ALA A 153 -11.48 3.26 3.74
C ALA A 153 -10.86 2.02 4.40
N SER A 154 -10.85 1.98 5.74
CA SER A 154 -10.36 0.81 6.50
C SER A 154 -11.28 -0.40 6.32
N ALA A 155 -12.59 -0.21 6.27
CA ALA A 155 -13.55 -1.29 5.98
C ALA A 155 -13.37 -1.85 4.56
N LEU A 156 -13.16 -1.00 3.55
CA LEU A 156 -12.82 -1.43 2.20
C LEU A 156 -11.50 -2.19 2.19
N TYR A 157 -10.49 -1.74 2.93
CA TYR A 157 -9.19 -2.41 3.02
C TYR A 157 -9.32 -3.86 3.49
N ARG A 158 -10.21 -4.11 4.47
CA ARG A 158 -10.51 -5.46 4.97
C ARG A 158 -11.21 -6.37 3.95
N GLN A 159 -11.86 -5.82 2.93
CA GLN A 159 -12.54 -6.61 1.89
C GLN A 159 -11.58 -7.13 0.81
N TYR A 160 -10.38 -6.56 0.69
CA TYR A 160 -9.35 -6.96 -0.27
C TYR A 160 -8.31 -7.93 0.33
N ARG A 161 -8.62 -8.54 1.47
CA ARG A 161 -7.73 -9.43 2.22
C ARG A 161 -8.37 -10.79 2.38
#